data_AF-A0A914UY43-F1
#
_entry.id   AF-A0A914UY43-F1
#
_cell.length_a   1.000
_cell.length_b   1.000
_cell.length_c   1.000
_cell.angle_alpha   90.00
_cell.angle_beta   90.00
_cell.angle_gamma   90.00
#
_symmetry.space_group_name_H-M   'P 1'
#
loop_
_entity.id
_entity.type
_entity.pdbx_description
1 polymer ?
#
loop_
_entity_poly.entity_id
_entity_poly.type
_entity_poly.pdbx_seq_one_letter_code
_entity_poly.pdbx_strand_id
1 'polypeptide(L)'
;MVSSIFVYCYPFRCWELIDAQAEMALRSDGFLDVDFHTLEAILGRDTLNVREPAVFKAAIRWAESECKRRSIASSPDELRSLLGDAFYQIRIPAMTIEEFANGPATSGLLNSQIESVALSRPLRQYTVQRRPAHFRRGIRPEFQVTIELKRAGRTLASIDTRFFSDGSSNVFPVFFDQPVQIDPEVYYTASAVLEGSELSYFGQEGMPEVSCSEHSVTFSFQCSTESTNGTGVQGGQIPEILFFC
;
A
#
# COMPACT_ATOMS: atom_id res chain seq x y z
N MET A 1 -23.49 -1.64 10.28
CA MET A 1 -24.02 -2.99 9.92
C MET A 1 -22.97 -4.08 10.18
N VAL A 2 -23.23 -5.09 11.03
CA VAL A 2 -22.21 -6.04 11.53
C VAL A 2 -21.98 -7.26 10.60
N SER A 3 -20.71 -7.54 10.29
CA SER A 3 -20.17 -8.72 9.57
C SER A 3 -18.93 -9.28 10.32
N SER A 4 -18.53 -10.56 10.21
CA SER A 4 -17.30 -11.04 10.93
C SER A 4 -16.55 -12.29 10.40
N ILE A 5 -15.20 -12.30 10.47
CA ILE A 5 -14.25 -13.34 9.90
C ILE A 5 -13.01 -13.64 10.83
N PHE A 6 -12.09 -14.59 10.55
CA PHE A 6 -11.04 -15.16 11.45
C PHE A 6 -9.57 -14.91 11.00
N VAL A 7 -8.54 -14.81 11.88
CA VAL A 7 -7.16 -14.31 11.54
C VAL A 7 -5.98 -15.02 12.30
N TYR A 8 -4.73 -15.02 11.74
CA TYR A 8 -3.45 -15.59 12.32
C TYR A 8 -2.15 -14.74 12.02
N CYS A 9 -0.98 -15.03 12.64
CA CYS A 9 0.29 -14.21 12.66
C CYS A 9 1.54 -15.11 12.96
N TYR A 10 2.89 -14.89 12.82
CA TYR A 10 4.00 -13.86 12.66
C TYR A 10 5.16 -14.57 11.83
N PRO A 11 6.33 -14.01 11.34
CA PRO A 11 6.89 -12.63 11.33
C PRO A 11 7.76 -12.16 10.08
N PHE A 12 7.19 -11.44 9.08
CA PHE A 12 7.86 -10.67 8.01
C PHE A 12 6.97 -9.49 7.54
N ARG A 13 7.26 -8.23 7.95
CA ARG A 13 6.36 -7.08 7.66
C ARG A 13 7.01 -5.75 7.23
N CYS A 14 8.11 -5.77 6.49
CA CYS A 14 8.74 -4.53 6.00
C CYS A 14 7.90 -3.83 4.92
N TRP A 15 7.44 -4.59 3.92
CA TRP A 15 6.98 -4.03 2.64
C TRP A 15 5.60 -3.38 2.68
N GLU A 16 4.65 -3.90 3.46
CA GLU A 16 3.31 -3.32 3.58
C GLU A 16 3.33 -1.96 4.28
N LEU A 17 4.17 -1.82 5.32
CA LEU A 17 4.37 -0.56 6.03
C LEU A 17 5.15 0.45 5.16
N ILE A 18 6.09 -0.03 4.33
CA ILE A 18 6.76 0.79 3.31
C ILE A 18 5.77 1.24 2.24
N ASP A 19 4.79 0.43 1.82
CA ASP A 19 3.77 0.88 0.85
C ASP A 19 2.81 1.90 1.47
N ALA A 20 2.24 1.60 2.64
CA ALA A 20 1.22 2.43 3.28
C ALA A 20 1.78 3.74 3.86
N GLN A 21 3.03 3.74 4.35
CA GLN A 21 3.72 4.91 4.89
C GLN A 21 4.97 5.29 4.08
N ALA A 22 4.92 5.08 2.76
CA ALA A 22 6.02 5.33 1.82
C ALA A 22 6.72 6.68 2.01
N GLU A 23 5.94 7.76 2.18
CA GLU A 23 6.54 9.08 2.40
C GLU A 23 7.30 9.20 3.74
N MET A 24 6.94 8.46 4.78
CA MET A 24 7.72 8.42 6.03
C MET A 24 8.93 7.50 5.91
N ALA A 25 8.76 6.30 5.31
CA ALA A 25 9.84 5.35 5.10
C ALA A 25 10.98 5.97 4.26
N LEU A 26 10.66 6.53 3.09
CA LEU A 26 11.60 7.19 2.17
C LEU A 26 12.25 8.46 2.75
N ARG A 27 11.64 9.10 3.76
CA ARG A 27 12.20 10.25 4.48
C ARG A 27 13.10 9.86 5.64
N SER A 28 12.94 8.67 6.20
CA SER A 28 13.79 8.18 7.30
C SER A 28 15.27 8.15 6.92
N ASP A 29 16.15 8.13 7.92
CA ASP A 29 17.59 7.93 7.70
C ASP A 29 17.93 6.44 7.56
N GLY A 30 17.14 5.53 8.14
CA GLY A 30 17.30 4.08 7.94
C GLY A 30 17.11 3.63 6.49
N PHE A 31 16.34 4.37 5.69
CA PHE A 31 16.28 4.17 4.24
C PHE A 31 17.63 4.41 3.54
N LEU A 32 18.54 5.21 4.12
CA LEU A 32 19.86 5.45 3.54
C LEU A 32 20.77 4.21 3.66
N ASP A 33 20.53 3.35 4.66
CA ASP A 33 21.33 2.17 4.99
C ASP A 33 20.90 0.88 4.28
N VAL A 34 19.86 0.93 3.42
CA VAL A 34 19.45 -0.23 2.62
C VAL A 34 20.46 -0.54 1.51
N ASP A 35 20.57 -1.81 1.13
CA ASP A 35 21.38 -2.23 -0.01
C ASP A 35 20.73 -1.86 -1.37
N PHE A 36 21.50 -1.97 -2.45
CA PHE A 36 21.06 -1.60 -3.80
C PHE A 36 19.89 -2.45 -4.33
N HIS A 37 19.80 -3.74 -3.96
CA HIS A 37 18.71 -4.60 -4.41
C HIS A 37 17.41 -4.25 -3.69
N THR A 38 17.48 -3.98 -2.39
CA THR A 38 16.38 -3.43 -1.59
C THR A 38 15.95 -2.06 -2.12
N LEU A 39 16.90 -1.18 -2.49
CA LEU A 39 16.60 0.10 -3.15
C LEU A 39 15.82 -0.10 -4.45
N GLU A 40 16.31 -0.94 -5.38
CA GLU A 40 15.64 -1.19 -6.65
C GLU A 40 14.23 -1.77 -6.44
N ALA A 41 14.09 -2.70 -5.49
CA ALA A 41 12.80 -3.29 -5.13
C ALA A 41 11.82 -2.30 -4.49
N ILE A 42 12.29 -1.20 -3.86
CA ILE A 42 11.44 -0.08 -3.42
C ILE A 42 11.10 0.84 -4.60
N LEU A 43 12.08 1.25 -5.40
CA LEU A 43 11.89 2.22 -6.50
C LEU A 43 11.06 1.66 -7.66
N GLY A 44 11.08 0.35 -7.90
CA GLY A 44 10.28 -0.35 -8.92
C GLY A 44 8.94 -0.90 -8.44
N ARG A 45 8.49 -0.55 -7.24
CA ARG A 45 7.30 -1.12 -6.63
C ARG A 45 6.05 -0.38 -7.07
N ASP A 46 5.20 -1.06 -7.86
CA ASP A 46 4.03 -0.44 -8.48
C ASP A 46 2.95 0.02 -7.46
N THR A 47 3.03 -0.40 -6.19
CA THR A 47 2.07 -0.15 -5.09
C THR A 47 2.46 0.95 -4.10
N LEU A 48 3.60 1.63 -4.25
CA LEU A 48 4.08 2.62 -3.28
C LEU A 48 3.13 3.85 -3.17
N ASN A 49 2.53 4.10 -2.00
CA ASN A 49 1.57 5.20 -1.82
C ASN A 49 2.26 6.57 -1.58
N VAL A 50 2.95 7.07 -2.61
CA VAL A 50 3.69 8.34 -2.57
C VAL A 50 3.80 8.96 -3.96
N ARG A 51 4.00 10.29 -4.04
CA ARG A 51 4.29 10.97 -5.32
C ARG A 51 5.75 10.76 -5.74
N GLU A 52 5.94 10.50 -7.04
CA GLU A 52 7.24 10.31 -7.70
C GLU A 52 8.35 11.34 -7.34
N PRO A 53 8.08 12.64 -7.11
CA PRO A 53 9.15 13.59 -6.72
C PRO A 53 9.78 13.27 -5.36
N ALA A 54 9.05 12.63 -4.45
CA ALA A 54 9.61 12.14 -3.18
C ALA A 54 10.40 10.84 -3.37
N VAL A 55 9.95 9.95 -4.29
CA VAL A 55 10.71 8.75 -4.72
C VAL A 55 12.05 9.17 -5.32
N PHE A 56 12.04 10.13 -6.25
CA PHE A 56 13.24 10.73 -6.84
C PHE A 56 14.15 11.31 -5.77
N LYS A 57 13.62 12.19 -4.88
CA LYS A 57 14.41 12.80 -3.81
C LYS A 57 15.02 11.78 -2.85
N ALA A 58 14.33 10.67 -2.58
CA ALA A 58 14.84 9.60 -1.74
C ALA A 58 15.99 8.84 -2.42
N ALA A 59 15.85 8.49 -3.70
CA ALA A 59 16.93 7.89 -4.49
C ALA A 59 18.20 8.76 -4.49
N ILE A 60 18.07 10.09 -4.63
CA ILE A 60 19.23 10.99 -4.59
C ILE A 60 19.86 11.00 -3.18
N ARG A 61 19.06 11.08 -2.10
CA ARG A 61 19.59 11.00 -0.72
C ARG A 61 20.36 9.69 -0.48
N TRP A 62 19.85 8.56 -0.97
CA TRP A 62 20.53 7.26 -0.84
C TRP A 62 21.88 7.29 -1.58
N ALA A 63 21.90 7.75 -2.83
CA ALA A 63 23.12 7.82 -3.63
C ALA A 63 24.15 8.79 -3.04
N GLU A 64 23.73 9.94 -2.50
CA GLU A 64 24.59 10.86 -1.75
C GLU A 64 25.17 10.22 -0.47
N SER A 65 24.40 9.39 0.22
CA SER A 65 24.89 8.63 1.38
C SER A 65 25.94 7.61 0.96
N GLU A 66 25.68 6.90 -0.13
CA GLU A 66 26.59 5.88 -0.66
C GLU A 66 27.88 6.49 -1.25
N CYS A 67 27.83 7.67 -1.86
CA CYS A 67 29.02 8.48 -2.19
C CYS A 67 29.88 8.73 -0.93
N LYS A 68 29.25 9.14 0.18
CA LYS A 68 29.95 9.42 1.45
C LYS A 68 30.57 8.15 2.03
N ARG A 69 29.87 7.01 2.02
CA ARG A 69 30.44 5.71 2.45
C ARG A 69 31.65 5.30 1.61
N ARG A 70 31.58 5.49 0.30
CA ARG A 70 32.66 5.16 -0.65
C ARG A 70 33.77 6.22 -0.72
N SER A 71 33.64 7.32 0.01
CA SER A 71 34.57 8.47 0.00
C SER A 71 34.80 9.08 -1.39
N ILE A 72 33.78 9.04 -2.26
CA ILE A 72 33.79 9.64 -3.60
C ILE A 72 33.02 10.97 -3.62
N ALA A 73 33.34 11.83 -4.58
CA ALA A 73 32.63 13.09 -4.76
C ALA A 73 31.20 12.86 -5.24
N SER A 74 30.23 13.57 -4.66
CA SER A 74 28.82 13.53 -5.06
C SER A 74 28.56 14.37 -6.32
N SER A 75 29.14 13.98 -7.45
CA SER A 75 28.83 14.54 -8.77
C SER A 75 27.58 13.87 -9.38
N PRO A 76 26.88 14.52 -10.33
CA PRO A 76 25.75 13.89 -11.01
C PRO A 76 26.13 12.58 -11.72
N ASP A 77 27.32 12.50 -12.32
CA ASP A 77 27.79 11.28 -13.00
C ASP A 77 27.98 10.11 -12.03
N GLU A 78 28.56 10.35 -10.85
CA GLU A 78 28.74 9.30 -9.82
C GLU A 78 27.40 8.90 -9.16
N LEU A 79 26.52 9.87 -8.89
CA LEU A 79 25.16 9.58 -8.40
C LEU A 79 24.36 8.77 -9.44
N ARG A 80 24.49 9.09 -10.72
CA ARG A 80 23.87 8.33 -11.82
C ARG A 80 24.49 6.94 -11.96
N SER A 81 25.80 6.80 -11.79
CA SER A 81 26.51 5.52 -11.77
C SER A 81 26.01 4.62 -10.64
N LEU A 82 25.95 5.14 -9.41
CA LEU A 82 25.48 4.42 -8.22
C LEU A 82 24.01 3.99 -8.32
N LEU A 83 23.15 4.79 -8.94
CA LEU A 83 21.72 4.46 -9.11
C LEU A 83 21.45 3.50 -10.28
N GLY A 84 22.42 3.22 -11.15
CA GLY A 84 22.38 2.14 -12.15
C GLY A 84 21.05 2.04 -12.91
N ASP A 85 20.47 0.84 -12.92
CA ASP A 85 19.16 0.58 -13.51
C ASP A 85 17.97 0.96 -12.62
N ALA A 86 18.18 1.06 -11.30
CA ALA A 86 17.15 1.49 -10.33
C ALA A 86 16.62 2.91 -10.62
N PHE A 87 17.45 3.78 -11.22
CA PHE A 87 17.03 5.10 -11.71
C PHE A 87 15.93 5.02 -12.78
N TYR A 88 15.91 3.99 -13.64
CA TYR A 88 14.90 3.81 -14.69
C TYR A 88 13.55 3.28 -14.19
N GLN A 89 13.46 2.98 -12.89
CA GLN A 89 12.20 2.58 -12.25
C GLN A 89 11.39 3.81 -11.80
N ILE A 90 12.08 4.93 -11.50
CA ILE A 90 11.47 6.22 -11.10
C ILE A 90 10.70 6.82 -12.27
N ARG A 91 9.40 7.08 -12.10
CA ARG A 91 8.51 7.43 -13.21
C ARG A 91 8.49 8.94 -13.45
N ILE A 92 9.64 9.50 -13.85
CA ILE A 92 9.82 10.94 -14.11
C ILE A 92 8.73 11.54 -15.05
N PRO A 93 8.25 10.88 -16.12
CA PRO A 93 7.15 11.39 -16.95
C PRO A 93 5.78 11.55 -16.26
N ALA A 94 5.62 11.05 -15.03
CA ALA A 94 4.40 11.19 -14.24
C ALA A 94 4.34 12.49 -13.42
N MET A 95 5.49 13.14 -13.22
CA MET A 95 5.60 14.39 -12.48
C MET A 95 4.95 15.52 -13.26
N THR A 96 4.35 16.48 -12.56
CA THR A 96 3.94 17.75 -13.20
C THR A 96 5.15 18.52 -13.70
N ILE A 97 4.94 19.44 -14.65
CA ILE A 97 6.00 20.28 -15.22
C ILE A 97 6.75 21.06 -14.12
N GLU A 98 6.04 21.49 -13.07
CA GLU A 98 6.61 22.18 -11.91
C GLU A 98 7.48 21.24 -11.05
N GLU A 99 7.00 20.04 -10.73
CA GLU A 99 7.76 19.03 -9.99
C GLU A 99 9.01 18.55 -10.76
N PHE A 100 8.90 18.43 -12.08
CA PHE A 100 10.02 18.11 -12.97
C PHE A 100 11.07 19.23 -12.99
N ALA A 101 10.65 20.49 -13.15
CA ALA A 101 11.54 21.65 -13.18
C ALA A 101 12.29 21.84 -11.84
N ASN A 102 11.59 21.65 -10.72
CA ASN A 102 12.11 21.83 -9.37
C ASN A 102 12.94 20.62 -8.85
N GLY A 103 13.15 19.59 -9.66
CA GLY A 103 13.89 18.38 -9.27
C GLY A 103 14.70 17.76 -10.42
N PRO A 104 14.18 16.77 -11.15
CA PRO A 104 14.91 16.09 -12.21
C PRO A 104 15.62 17.01 -13.21
N ALA A 105 14.97 18.08 -13.68
CA ALA A 105 15.54 19.00 -14.67
C ALA A 105 16.78 19.79 -14.17
N THR A 106 16.87 20.04 -12.86
CA THR A 106 17.98 20.79 -12.24
C THR A 106 19.04 19.89 -11.60
N SER A 107 18.78 18.59 -11.50
CA SER A 107 19.67 17.59 -10.88
C SER A 107 20.96 17.29 -11.66
N GLY A 108 21.00 17.56 -12.96
CA GLY A 108 22.09 17.14 -13.86
C GLY A 108 22.12 15.64 -14.18
N LEU A 109 21.19 14.84 -13.66
CA LEU A 109 21.14 13.37 -13.84
C LEU A 109 20.45 12.94 -15.15
N LEU A 110 19.82 13.89 -15.85
CA LEU A 110 19.16 13.67 -17.14
C LEU A 110 20.12 14.04 -18.27
N ASN A 111 20.30 13.10 -19.20
CA ASN A 111 20.99 13.36 -20.47
C ASN A 111 20.04 13.05 -21.65
N SER A 112 20.43 13.47 -22.85
CA SER A 112 19.61 13.36 -24.07
C SER A 112 19.34 11.91 -24.54
N GLN A 113 20.05 10.91 -23.98
CA GLN A 113 19.73 9.50 -24.21
C GLN A 113 18.64 9.02 -23.23
N ILE A 114 18.69 9.44 -21.97
CA ILE A 114 17.74 9.08 -20.91
C ILE A 114 16.32 9.57 -21.22
N GLU A 115 16.19 10.77 -21.81
CA GLU A 115 14.88 11.27 -22.29
C GLU A 115 14.20 10.26 -23.24
N SER A 116 14.97 9.71 -24.19
CA SER A 116 14.44 8.73 -25.14
C SER A 116 14.02 7.40 -24.48
N VAL A 117 14.69 6.98 -23.39
CA VAL A 117 14.39 5.73 -22.67
C VAL A 117 13.17 5.90 -21.74
N ALA A 118 13.10 7.02 -21.01
CA ALA A 118 11.97 7.35 -20.14
C ALA A 118 10.66 7.54 -20.94
N LEU A 119 10.74 7.98 -22.19
CA LEU A 119 9.59 8.14 -23.10
C LEU A 119 9.28 6.91 -23.96
N SER A 120 10.19 5.94 -24.09
CA SER A 120 9.98 4.72 -24.91
C SER A 120 9.67 3.45 -24.12
N ARG A 121 9.97 3.39 -22.82
CA ARG A 121 9.33 2.40 -21.93
C ARG A 121 7.81 2.65 -21.97
N PRO A 122 6.98 1.68 -22.39
CA PRO A 122 5.53 1.87 -22.37
C PRO A 122 5.10 2.08 -20.91
N LEU A 123 4.30 3.13 -20.67
CA LEU A 123 3.74 3.44 -19.36
C LEU A 123 2.95 2.21 -18.86
N ARG A 124 3.53 1.44 -17.92
CA ARG A 124 2.83 0.38 -17.18
C ARG A 124 1.53 0.98 -16.66
N GLN A 125 0.41 0.34 -17.02
CA GLN A 125 -0.82 1.04 -17.40
C GLN A 125 -1.18 2.22 -16.50
N TYR A 126 -0.95 3.43 -17.01
CA TYR A 126 -1.49 4.64 -16.41
C TYR A 126 -3.01 4.65 -16.62
N THR A 127 -3.73 4.04 -15.69
CA THR A 127 -5.17 4.23 -15.47
C THR A 127 -5.44 5.63 -14.93
N VAL A 128 -5.09 6.65 -15.73
CA VAL A 128 -5.73 7.97 -15.66
C VAL A 128 -7.18 7.78 -16.10
N GLN A 129 -7.99 7.19 -15.24
CA GLN A 129 -9.44 7.16 -15.42
C GLN A 129 -9.95 8.59 -15.33
N ARG A 130 -10.15 9.19 -16.51
CA ARG A 130 -10.93 10.41 -16.64
C ARG A 130 -12.29 10.16 -16.00
N ARG A 131 -12.67 11.02 -15.04
CA ARG A 131 -13.93 10.93 -14.28
C ARG A 131 -15.12 10.58 -15.19
N PRO A 132 -15.91 9.54 -14.87
CA PRO A 132 -17.24 9.37 -15.45
C PRO A 132 -18.06 10.65 -15.24
N ALA A 133 -18.76 11.09 -16.28
CA ALA A 133 -19.30 12.45 -16.40
C ALA A 133 -20.53 12.77 -15.51
N HIS A 134 -20.76 12.01 -14.44
CA HIS A 134 -21.97 12.08 -13.61
C HIS A 134 -21.73 12.22 -12.09
N PHE A 135 -20.48 12.33 -11.63
CA PHE A 135 -20.21 12.67 -10.23
C PHE A 135 -20.68 14.11 -9.93
N ARG A 136 -21.74 14.26 -9.11
CA ARG A 136 -22.26 15.58 -8.72
C ARG A 136 -21.19 16.34 -7.91
N ARG A 137 -20.97 17.62 -8.26
CA ARG A 137 -20.03 18.49 -7.53
C ARG A 137 -20.39 18.56 -6.04
N GLY A 138 -19.48 18.13 -5.16
CA GLY A 138 -19.40 18.63 -3.79
C GLY A 138 -19.16 17.59 -2.69
N ILE A 139 -19.70 16.38 -2.82
CA ILE A 139 -19.76 15.41 -1.71
C ILE A 139 -19.23 14.04 -2.17
N ARG A 140 -18.23 13.50 -1.48
CA ARG A 140 -17.88 12.06 -1.55
C ARG A 140 -18.71 11.31 -0.51
N PRO A 141 -19.20 10.09 -0.79
CA PRO A 141 -19.83 9.26 0.23
C PRO A 141 -18.88 9.04 1.40
N GLU A 142 -19.27 9.51 2.58
CA GLU A 142 -18.59 9.24 3.83
C GLU A 142 -19.10 7.91 4.38
N PHE A 143 -18.18 7.03 4.73
CA PHE A 143 -18.46 5.80 5.44
C PHE A 143 -17.79 5.85 6.81
N GLN A 144 -18.58 5.66 7.86
CA GLN A 144 -18.08 5.30 9.17
C GLN A 144 -17.94 3.79 9.23
N VAL A 145 -16.82 3.32 9.77
CA VAL A 145 -16.51 1.90 9.93
C VAL A 145 -15.93 1.65 11.31
N THR A 146 -16.63 0.83 12.09
CA THR A 146 -16.10 0.30 13.35
C THR A 146 -15.66 -1.13 13.11
N ILE A 147 -14.37 -1.44 13.21
CA ILE A 147 -13.90 -2.84 13.21
C ILE A 147 -13.60 -3.29 14.64
N GLU A 148 -13.72 -4.59 14.89
CA GLU A 148 -13.34 -5.23 16.16
C GLU A 148 -12.66 -6.57 15.87
N LEU A 149 -11.78 -7.05 16.75
CA LEU A 149 -11.38 -8.46 16.79
C LEU A 149 -11.81 -9.04 18.14
N LYS A 150 -12.58 -10.12 18.15
CA LYS A 150 -13.11 -10.75 19.39
C LYS A 150 -12.60 -12.17 19.57
N ARG A 151 -12.58 -12.65 20.80
CA ARG A 151 -12.34 -14.07 21.17
C ARG A 151 -13.26 -14.44 22.32
N ALA A 152 -14.03 -15.53 22.19
CA ALA A 152 -14.97 -16.00 23.21
C ALA A 152 -15.89 -14.89 23.79
N GLY A 153 -16.45 -14.06 22.91
CA GLY A 153 -17.36 -12.95 23.28
C GLY A 153 -16.67 -11.71 23.90
N ARG A 154 -15.34 -11.66 23.96
CA ARG A 154 -14.58 -10.48 24.41
C ARG A 154 -13.89 -9.80 23.24
N THR A 155 -14.11 -8.50 23.07
CA THR A 155 -13.34 -7.67 22.13
C THR A 155 -11.90 -7.52 22.63
N LEU A 156 -10.94 -7.90 21.79
CA LEU A 156 -9.48 -7.81 21.99
C LEU A 156 -8.92 -6.48 21.48
N ALA A 157 -9.46 -6.00 20.36
CA ALA A 157 -9.18 -4.68 19.80
C ALA A 157 -10.42 -4.15 19.08
N SER A 158 -10.56 -2.83 19.02
CA SER A 158 -11.55 -2.15 18.19
C SER A 158 -11.00 -0.80 17.75
N ILE A 159 -11.43 -0.33 16.58
CA ILE A 159 -11.25 1.05 16.14
C ILE A 159 -12.51 1.50 15.42
N ASP A 160 -12.92 2.75 15.68
CA ASP A 160 -14.00 3.44 14.97
C ASP A 160 -13.38 4.57 14.15
N THR A 161 -13.55 4.53 12.83
CA THR A 161 -12.90 5.45 11.91
C THR A 161 -13.80 5.81 10.73
N ARG A 162 -13.38 6.78 9.92
CA ARG A 162 -14.15 7.28 8.78
C ARG A 162 -13.29 7.44 7.54
N PHE A 163 -13.85 7.04 6.40
CA PHE A 163 -13.21 7.22 5.10
C PHE A 163 -14.20 7.76 4.07
N PHE A 164 -13.66 8.38 3.02
CA PHE A 164 -14.43 8.83 1.88
C PHE A 164 -14.24 7.86 0.72
N SER A 165 -15.31 7.26 0.22
CA SER A 165 -15.24 6.48 -1.01
C SER A 165 -14.97 7.40 -2.20
N ASP A 166 -14.16 6.92 -3.14
CA ASP A 166 -13.97 7.51 -4.46
C ASP A 166 -14.99 6.99 -5.50
N GLY A 167 -15.82 6.03 -5.12
CA GLY A 167 -16.77 5.33 -5.99
C GLY A 167 -16.21 4.12 -6.74
N SER A 168 -14.97 3.70 -6.45
CA SER A 168 -14.37 2.49 -7.01
C SER A 168 -14.82 1.21 -6.28
N SER A 169 -14.61 0.06 -6.93
CA SER A 169 -14.77 -1.27 -6.35
C SER A 169 -13.49 -1.80 -5.68
N ASN A 170 -12.57 -0.91 -5.31
CA ASN A 170 -11.33 -1.28 -4.64
C ASN A 170 -11.59 -1.65 -3.16
N VAL A 171 -10.72 -2.47 -2.57
CA VAL A 171 -10.72 -2.72 -1.12
C VAL A 171 -10.08 -1.53 -0.40
N PHE A 172 -10.71 -1.06 0.66
CA PHE A 172 -10.21 0.02 1.50
C PHE A 172 -9.63 -0.56 2.80
N PRO A 173 -8.32 -0.47 3.04
CA PRO A 173 -7.70 -1.07 4.21
C PRO A 173 -8.04 -0.29 5.48
N VAL A 174 -8.43 -0.99 6.54
CA VAL A 174 -8.71 -0.44 7.87
C VAL A 174 -7.85 -1.19 8.88
N PHE A 175 -7.12 -0.45 9.72
CA PHE A 175 -6.14 -1.00 10.66
C PHE A 175 -6.54 -0.66 12.09
N PHE A 176 -6.39 -1.60 13.02
CA PHE A 176 -6.37 -1.30 14.46
C PHE A 176 -5.15 -0.43 14.80
N ASP A 177 -5.25 0.42 15.83
CA ASP A 177 -4.17 1.31 16.28
C ASP A 177 -2.86 0.57 16.59
N GLN A 178 -2.96 -0.70 17.01
CA GLN A 178 -1.84 -1.62 17.20
C GLN A 178 -2.20 -3.00 16.62
N PRO A 179 -1.23 -3.74 16.04
CA PRO A 179 -1.46 -5.10 15.56
C PRO A 179 -1.85 -6.05 16.71
N VAL A 180 -2.77 -6.98 16.46
CA VAL A 180 -3.32 -7.88 17.49
C VAL A 180 -2.70 -9.27 17.36
N GLN A 181 -2.07 -9.77 18.43
CA GLN A 181 -1.57 -11.14 18.48
C GLN A 181 -2.72 -12.15 18.63
N ILE A 182 -2.53 -13.31 17.99
CA ILE A 182 -3.55 -14.30 17.70
C ILE A 182 -2.89 -15.69 17.65
N ASP A 183 -3.20 -16.53 18.64
CA ASP A 183 -2.65 -17.87 18.82
C ASP A 183 -3.15 -18.84 17.72
N PRO A 184 -2.32 -19.81 17.24
CA PRO A 184 -2.75 -20.84 16.29
C PRO A 184 -3.86 -21.74 16.85
N GLU A 185 -4.68 -22.32 15.95
CA GLU A 185 -5.80 -23.22 16.26
C GLU A 185 -6.91 -22.60 17.14
N VAL A 186 -7.03 -21.27 17.18
CA VAL A 186 -8.00 -20.53 18.00
C VAL A 186 -8.99 -19.72 17.16
N TYR A 187 -10.25 -19.73 17.60
CA TYR A 187 -11.37 -19.04 16.96
C TYR A 187 -11.48 -17.55 17.40
N TYR A 188 -11.41 -16.64 16.42
CA TYR A 188 -11.52 -15.18 16.57
C TYR A 188 -12.60 -14.58 15.65
N THR A 189 -13.43 -13.67 16.16
CA THR A 189 -14.51 -13.01 15.40
C THR A 189 -14.12 -11.57 15.07
N ALA A 190 -13.62 -11.32 13.87
CA ALA A 190 -13.21 -10.01 13.36
C ALA A 190 -14.41 -9.22 12.81
N SER A 191 -15.10 -8.48 13.69
CA SER A 191 -16.22 -7.60 13.38
C SER A 191 -15.85 -6.49 12.40
N ALA A 192 -16.74 -6.16 11.47
CA ALA A 192 -16.75 -4.90 10.74
C ALA A 192 -18.18 -4.33 10.71
N VAL A 193 -18.32 -3.08 11.10
CA VAL A 193 -19.59 -2.35 11.23
C VAL A 193 -19.57 -1.16 10.29
N LEU A 194 -20.01 -1.36 9.05
CA LEU A 194 -20.04 -0.29 8.04
C LEU A 194 -21.36 0.48 8.09
N GLU A 195 -21.29 1.82 8.04
CA GLU A 195 -22.43 2.74 8.00
C GLU A 195 -22.13 3.92 7.06
N GLY A 196 -23.08 4.31 6.22
CA GLY A 196 -22.90 5.38 5.23
C GLY A 196 -24.20 5.72 4.51
N SER A 197 -24.20 6.77 3.69
CA SER A 197 -25.38 7.22 2.94
C SER A 197 -25.67 6.43 1.65
N GLU A 198 -24.73 5.58 1.24
CA GLU A 198 -24.76 4.79 0.00
C GLU A 198 -24.47 3.31 0.32
N LEU A 199 -24.81 2.40 -0.61
CA LEU A 199 -24.50 0.98 -0.47
C LEU A 199 -23.03 0.68 -0.85
N SER A 200 -22.42 -0.29 -0.18
CA SER A 200 -21.07 -0.78 -0.49
C SER A 200 -21.08 -1.93 -1.51
N TYR A 201 -19.93 -2.12 -2.18
CA TYR A 201 -19.65 -3.35 -2.93
C TYR A 201 -19.48 -4.56 -1.98
N PHE A 202 -19.72 -5.76 -2.48
CA PHE A 202 -19.58 -7.01 -1.72
C PHE A 202 -18.91 -8.10 -2.55
N GLY A 203 -18.12 -8.96 -1.90
CA GLY A 203 -17.48 -10.12 -2.51
C GLY A 203 -18.45 -11.29 -2.71
N GLN A 204 -18.13 -12.17 -3.66
CA GLN A 204 -18.84 -13.42 -3.96
C GLN A 204 -17.81 -14.53 -4.20
N GLU A 205 -18.25 -15.79 -4.30
CA GLU A 205 -17.38 -16.97 -4.52
C GLU A 205 -16.31 -17.15 -3.43
N GLY A 206 -16.62 -16.71 -2.20
CA GLY A 206 -15.70 -16.78 -1.07
C GLY A 206 -15.37 -18.22 -0.64
N MET A 207 -14.10 -18.45 -0.30
CA MET A 207 -13.57 -19.78 0.00
C MET A 207 -13.68 -20.13 1.49
N PRO A 208 -13.98 -21.39 1.86
CA PRO A 208 -13.99 -21.84 3.26
C PRO A 208 -12.58 -22.05 3.84
N GLU A 209 -11.57 -22.11 2.97
CA GLU A 209 -10.17 -22.29 3.34
C GLU A 209 -9.27 -21.58 2.31
N VAL A 210 -8.28 -20.83 2.79
CA VAL A 210 -7.30 -20.12 1.96
C VAL A 210 -5.90 -20.38 2.52
N SER A 211 -5.03 -20.97 1.71
CA SER A 211 -3.64 -21.28 2.09
C SER A 211 -2.66 -20.30 1.45
N CYS A 212 -1.99 -19.51 2.28
CA CYS A 212 -0.96 -18.55 1.89
C CYS A 212 0.38 -19.27 1.73
N SER A 213 0.65 -19.78 0.52
CA SER A 213 1.81 -20.64 0.22
C SER A 213 3.17 -20.03 0.54
N GLU A 214 3.30 -18.71 0.51
CA GLU A 214 4.55 -18.00 0.84
C GLU A 214 4.86 -17.99 2.35
N HIS A 215 3.84 -18.12 3.20
CA HIS A 215 3.97 -18.09 4.67
C HIS A 215 3.67 -19.44 5.35
N SER A 216 3.26 -20.47 4.59
CA SER A 216 2.84 -21.78 5.11
C SER A 216 1.68 -21.72 6.15
N VAL A 217 0.80 -20.72 6.03
CA VAL A 217 -0.38 -20.55 6.90
C VAL A 217 -1.68 -20.70 6.13
N THR A 218 -2.64 -21.39 6.75
CA THR A 218 -3.97 -21.67 6.21
C THR A 218 -5.03 -21.03 7.10
N PHE A 219 -5.88 -20.21 6.51
CA PHE A 219 -7.02 -19.59 7.14
C PHE A 219 -8.26 -20.43 6.85
N SER A 220 -9.02 -20.79 7.89
CA SER A 220 -10.33 -21.45 7.76
C SER A 220 -11.43 -20.47 8.14
N PHE A 221 -12.49 -20.43 7.33
CA PHE A 221 -13.56 -19.45 7.43
C PHE A 221 -14.91 -20.11 7.69
N GLN A 222 -15.65 -19.58 8.67
CA GLN A 222 -16.94 -20.10 9.11
C GLN A 222 -17.92 -18.94 9.31
N CYS A 223 -19.22 -19.19 9.10
CA CYS A 223 -20.25 -18.16 9.30
C CYS A 223 -20.41 -17.83 10.79
N SER A 224 -20.20 -16.57 11.16
CA SER A 224 -20.46 -16.07 12.52
C SER A 224 -21.96 -15.85 12.75
N THR A 225 -22.46 -16.26 13.93
CA THR A 225 -23.82 -15.94 14.40
C THR A 225 -23.99 -14.46 14.78
N GLU A 226 -22.90 -13.69 14.87
CA GLU A 226 -22.92 -12.22 15.01
C GLU A 226 -23.17 -11.48 13.68
N SER A 227 -23.14 -12.18 12.53
CA SER A 227 -23.35 -11.57 11.21
C SER A 227 -24.83 -11.25 10.97
N THR A 228 -25.20 -9.97 11.02
CA THR A 228 -26.60 -9.53 10.87
C THR A 228 -26.97 -9.11 9.45
N ASN A 229 -25.98 -9.05 8.54
CA ASN A 229 -26.14 -8.46 7.20
C ASN A 229 -25.73 -9.41 6.06
N GLY A 230 -26.08 -10.70 6.19
CA GLY A 230 -25.90 -11.71 5.15
C GLY A 230 -24.46 -12.07 4.77
N THR A 231 -23.45 -11.48 5.42
CA THR A 231 -22.05 -11.82 5.19
C THR A 231 -21.75 -13.21 5.77
N GLY A 232 -21.21 -14.09 4.94
CA GLY A 232 -20.79 -15.43 5.32
C GLY A 232 -19.67 -15.91 4.39
N VAL A 233 -19.29 -17.17 4.53
CA VAL A 233 -18.12 -17.74 3.84
C VAL A 233 -18.16 -17.56 2.32
N GLN A 234 -19.34 -17.65 1.70
CA GLN A 234 -19.51 -17.57 0.24
C GLN A 234 -19.58 -16.15 -0.33
N GLY A 235 -19.65 -15.11 0.52
CA GLY A 235 -19.75 -13.72 0.07
C GLY A 235 -20.25 -12.73 1.12
N GLY A 236 -20.03 -11.43 0.88
CA GLY A 236 -20.41 -10.34 1.77
C GLY A 236 -19.33 -9.26 1.90
N GLN A 237 -19.18 -8.73 3.12
CA GLN A 237 -18.14 -7.75 3.47
C GLN A 237 -16.89 -8.45 4.06
N ILE A 238 -15.81 -7.69 4.26
CA ILE A 238 -14.48 -8.19 4.69
C ILE A 238 -13.87 -9.15 3.64
N PRO A 239 -13.48 -8.65 2.46
CA PRO A 239 -12.90 -9.48 1.39
C PRO A 239 -11.43 -9.86 1.65
N GLU A 240 -10.72 -9.10 2.48
CA GLU A 240 -9.28 -9.23 2.71
C GLU A 240 -8.96 -9.13 4.20
N ILE A 241 -7.82 -9.72 4.58
CA ILE A 241 -7.34 -9.80 5.95
C ILE A 241 -5.86 -9.43 5.94
N LEU A 242 -5.53 -8.25 6.48
CA LEU A 242 -4.16 -7.74 6.50
C LEU A 242 -3.38 -8.31 7.69
N PHE A 243 -3.17 -9.62 7.62
CA PHE A 243 -2.35 -10.34 8.57
C PHE A 243 -0.86 -10.13 8.30
N PHE A 244 -0.04 -10.73 9.16
CA PHE A 244 1.40 -10.73 9.05
C PHE A 244 1.86 -12.01 9.70
N CYS A 245 2.14 -13.02 8.86
CA CYS A 245 3.20 -13.96 9.19
C CYS A 245 4.52 -13.27 8.91
#